data_AF-A0A978W0K8-F1
#
_entry.id   AF-A0A978W0K8-F1
#
_cell.length_a   1.000
_cell.length_b   1.000
_cell.length_c   1.000
_cell.angle_alpha   90.00
_cell.angle_beta   90.00
_cell.angle_gamma   90.00
#
_symmetry.space_group_name_H-M   'P 1'
#
loop_
_entity.id
_entity.type
_entity.pdbx_description
1 polymer ?
#
loop_
_entity_poly.entity_id
_entity_poly.type
_entity_poly.pdbx_seq_one_letter_code
_entity_poly.pdbx_strand_id
1 'polypeptide(L)'
;MVRRKVLESLGVEKYFDQQTETTKCLLRVMKFKGPHTKDNMKLGLVPHTDKEFITILYHNHVSGLEVQIKDGTWTCVEHNLPDPFIAWTNGRYHSPLHQVMMTGDETRHTVGMSSIPKGGYTIKAPDELVDEEHPLLFRPFHFEEFRKFYATEACNSAYSPLSPYCGL
;
A
#
# COMPACT_ATOMS: atom_id res chain seq x y z
N MET A 1 0.62 -8.18 -15.06
CA MET A 1 1.63 -7.34 -15.74
C MET A 1 2.35 -6.38 -14.78
N VAL A 2 1.65 -5.66 -13.89
CA VAL A 2 2.29 -4.70 -12.94
C VAL A 2 3.33 -5.33 -12.03
N ARG A 3 2.97 -6.36 -11.23
CA ARG A 3 3.92 -7.04 -10.32
C ARG A 3 5.21 -7.47 -11.02
N ARG A 4 5.10 -8.13 -12.17
CA ARG A 4 6.26 -8.57 -12.97
C ARG A 4 7.19 -7.40 -13.32
N LYS A 5 6.62 -6.30 -13.85
CA LYS A 5 7.41 -5.11 -14.23
C LYS A 5 8.15 -4.48 -13.04
N VAL A 6 7.52 -4.46 -11.87
CA VAL A 6 8.16 -3.93 -10.65
C VAL A 6 9.32 -4.82 -10.17
N LEU A 7 9.20 -6.14 -10.35
CA LEU A 7 10.28 -7.08 -10.01
C LEU A 7 11.43 -7.00 -11.03
N GLU A 8 11.11 -6.90 -12.32
CA GLU A 8 12.08 -6.71 -13.40
C GLU A 8 12.89 -5.41 -13.22
N SER A 9 12.24 -4.31 -12.82
CA SER A 9 12.95 -3.04 -12.57
C SER A 9 13.90 -3.09 -11.36
N LEU A 10 13.77 -4.12 -10.53
CA LEU A 10 14.63 -4.38 -9.37
C LEU A 10 15.62 -5.54 -9.62
N GLY A 11 15.60 -6.19 -10.79
CA GLY A 11 16.44 -7.35 -11.10
C GLY A 11 16.12 -8.61 -10.28
N VAL A 12 14.88 -8.73 -9.79
CA VAL A 12 14.42 -9.81 -8.91
C VAL A 12 13.18 -10.52 -9.47
N GLU A 13 13.06 -10.59 -10.80
CA GLU A 13 11.93 -11.22 -11.50
C GLU A 13 11.75 -12.71 -11.17
N LYS A 14 12.82 -13.38 -10.73
CA LYS A 14 12.78 -14.78 -10.26
C LYS A 14 11.81 -15.02 -9.10
N TYR A 15 11.45 -13.97 -8.34
CA TYR A 15 10.51 -14.06 -7.23
C TYR A 15 9.03 -13.96 -7.66
N PHE A 16 8.74 -13.76 -8.96
CA PHE A 16 7.37 -13.55 -9.44
C PHE A 16 6.43 -14.71 -9.11
N ASP A 17 6.86 -15.95 -9.36
CA ASP A 17 6.04 -17.14 -9.13
C ASP A 17 5.84 -17.36 -7.62
N GLN A 18 6.90 -17.26 -6.83
CA GLN A 18 6.81 -17.32 -5.37
C GLN A 18 5.82 -16.28 -4.81
N GLN A 19 5.89 -15.02 -5.22
CA GLN A 19 4.94 -13.99 -4.78
C GLN A 19 3.50 -14.32 -5.21
N THR A 20 3.31 -14.94 -6.37
CA THR A 20 1.99 -15.32 -6.87
C THR A 20 1.41 -16.49 -6.07
N GLU A 21 2.22 -17.49 -5.77
CA GLU A 21 1.82 -18.67 -4.99
C GLU A 21 1.62 -18.36 -3.50
N THR A 22 2.39 -17.43 -2.96
CA THR A 22 2.35 -17.06 -1.53
C THR A 22 1.38 -15.92 -1.21
N THR A 23 0.67 -15.39 -2.21
CA THR A 23 -0.39 -14.40 -2.00
C THR A 23 -1.76 -14.94 -2.39
N LYS A 24 -2.81 -14.40 -1.77
CA LYS A 24 -4.21 -14.55 -2.17
C LYS A 24 -4.74 -13.21 -2.63
N CYS A 25 -5.78 -13.21 -3.45
CA CYS A 25 -6.40 -11.99 -3.95
C CYS A 25 -7.62 -11.61 -3.10
N LEU A 26 -7.74 -10.33 -2.73
CA LEU A 26 -8.94 -9.74 -2.16
C LEU A 26 -9.48 -8.68 -3.12
N LEU A 27 -10.72 -8.89 -3.56
CA LEU A 27 -11.46 -7.89 -4.33
C LEU A 27 -12.37 -7.11 -3.38
N ARG A 28 -12.28 -5.77 -3.41
CA ARG A 28 -13.15 -4.85 -2.67
C ARG A 28 -13.88 -3.94 -3.65
N VAL A 29 -15.20 -3.83 -3.49
CA VAL A 29 -16.01 -2.84 -4.19
C VAL A 29 -16.43 -1.77 -3.19
N MET A 30 -16.13 -0.52 -3.49
CA MET A 30 -16.32 0.63 -2.62
C MET A 30 -17.19 1.68 -3.31
N LYS A 31 -18.02 2.36 -2.52
CA LYS A 31 -18.94 3.42 -2.97
C LYS A 31 -18.78 4.64 -2.08
N PHE A 32 -18.46 5.78 -2.68
CA PHE A 32 -18.36 7.07 -2.00
C PHE A 32 -19.38 8.03 -2.59
N LYS A 33 -20.32 8.52 -1.77
CA LYS A 33 -21.32 9.49 -2.22
C LYS A 33 -20.72 10.90 -2.22
N GLY A 34 -20.99 11.67 -3.26
CA GLY A 34 -20.66 13.09 -3.31
C GLY A 34 -21.38 13.88 -2.19
N PRO A 35 -20.80 14.99 -1.72
CA PRO A 35 -21.39 15.83 -0.67
C PRO A 35 -22.63 16.63 -1.11
N HIS A 36 -23.08 16.51 -2.36
CA HIS A 36 -24.22 17.25 -2.92
C HIS A 36 -24.06 18.78 -2.86
N THR A 37 -22.80 19.24 -2.84
CA THR A 37 -22.42 20.65 -2.80
C THR A 37 -21.14 20.84 -3.61
N LYS A 38 -21.06 21.94 -4.36
CA LYS A 38 -19.88 22.26 -5.19
C LYS A 38 -18.75 22.88 -4.39
N ASP A 39 -19.07 23.55 -3.28
CA ASP A 39 -18.11 24.35 -2.53
C ASP A 39 -17.48 23.61 -1.33
N ASN A 40 -17.96 22.40 -1.00
CA ASN A 40 -17.45 21.64 0.14
C ASN A 40 -16.84 20.31 -0.33
N MET A 41 -15.52 20.19 -0.20
CA MET A 41 -14.87 18.88 -0.25
C MET A 41 -15.19 18.10 1.03
N LYS A 42 -15.48 16.81 0.90
CA LYS A 42 -15.78 15.93 2.04
C LYS A 42 -14.85 14.72 2.04
N LEU A 43 -14.35 14.37 3.22
CA LEU A 43 -13.55 13.17 3.41
C LEU A 43 -14.41 11.91 3.15
N GLY A 44 -14.02 11.15 2.13
CA GLY A 44 -14.59 9.85 1.78
C GLY A 44 -13.85 8.68 2.43
N LEU A 45 -12.52 8.79 2.54
CA LEU A 45 -11.66 7.83 3.22
C LEU A 45 -10.50 8.59 3.88
N VAL A 46 -10.27 8.34 5.16
CA VAL A 46 -9.21 8.98 5.95
C VAL A 46 -7.81 8.65 5.39
N PRO A 47 -6.81 9.53 5.57
CA PRO A 47 -5.41 9.21 5.29
C PRO A 47 -4.97 7.88 5.93
N HIS A 48 -4.40 6.99 5.12
CA HIS A 48 -3.84 5.71 5.58
C HIS A 48 -2.82 5.15 4.58
N THR A 49 -2.05 4.14 5.00
CA THR A 49 -1.32 3.24 4.09
C THR A 49 -2.08 1.93 3.94
N ASP A 50 -1.88 1.28 2.80
CA ASP A 50 -2.45 -0.04 2.55
C ASP A 50 -1.71 -1.11 3.37
N LYS A 51 -2.49 -2.04 3.92
CA LYS A 51 -1.97 -3.10 4.80
C LYS A 51 -1.56 -4.34 4.02
N GLU A 52 -1.95 -4.44 2.76
CA GLU A 52 -1.75 -5.60 1.89
C GLU A 52 -0.41 -5.51 1.12
N PHE A 53 -0.12 -6.44 0.21
CA PHE A 53 1.18 -6.52 -0.46
C PHE A 53 1.25 -5.74 -1.78
N ILE A 54 0.19 -5.68 -2.58
CA ILE A 54 0.08 -4.79 -3.75
C ILE A 54 -1.41 -4.52 -3.92
N THR A 55 -1.83 -3.27 -4.14
CA THR A 55 -3.21 -2.94 -4.48
C THR A 55 -3.28 -2.27 -5.85
N ILE A 56 -4.18 -2.75 -6.70
CA ILE A 56 -4.55 -2.10 -7.96
C ILE A 56 -5.97 -1.55 -7.79
N LEU A 57 -6.16 -0.29 -8.12
CA LEU A 57 -7.46 0.38 -8.04
C LEU A 57 -7.96 0.69 -9.45
N TYR A 58 -9.26 0.49 -9.65
CA TYR A 58 -10.00 1.01 -10.78
C TYR A 58 -11.18 1.82 -10.24
N HIS A 59 -11.42 3.01 -10.78
CA HIS A 59 -12.58 3.81 -10.42
C HIS A 59 -13.27 4.34 -11.67
N ASN A 60 -14.53 4.75 -11.53
CA ASN A 60 -15.23 5.47 -12.59
C ASN A 60 -14.61 6.86 -12.84
N HIS A 61 -15.20 7.66 -13.74
CA HIS A 61 -14.72 8.99 -14.10
C HIS A 61 -14.69 10.00 -12.94
N VAL A 62 -15.27 9.67 -11.79
CA VAL A 62 -15.26 10.50 -10.59
C VAL A 62 -13.92 10.35 -9.86
N SER A 63 -13.11 11.40 -9.91
CA SER A 63 -11.83 11.52 -9.19
C SER A 63 -12.01 11.59 -7.66
N GLY A 64 -10.91 11.53 -6.93
CA GLY A 64 -10.92 11.74 -5.47
C GLY A 64 -9.81 11.02 -4.72
N LEU A 65 -9.10 10.07 -5.36
CA LEU A 65 -7.92 9.44 -4.75
C LEU A 65 -6.76 10.44 -4.75
N GLU A 66 -6.24 10.73 -3.57
CA GLU A 66 -5.05 11.57 -3.39
C GLU A 66 -3.98 10.78 -2.64
N VAL A 67 -2.71 11.00 -3.00
CA VAL A 67 -1.54 10.53 -2.25
C VAL A 67 -0.74 11.72 -1.75
N GLN A 68 -0.15 11.56 -0.57
CA GLN A 68 0.76 12.53 -0.01
C GLN A 68 2.18 12.27 -0.54
N ILE A 69 2.78 13.26 -1.20
CA ILE A 69 4.18 13.18 -1.65
C ILE A 69 5.13 13.67 -0.53
N LYS A 70 6.44 13.53 -0.77
CA LYS A 70 7.48 13.71 0.26
C LYS A 70 7.49 15.09 0.94
N ASP A 71 7.03 16.14 0.27
CA ASP A 71 6.96 17.50 0.82
C ASP A 71 5.68 17.75 1.66
N GLY A 72 4.83 16.72 1.82
CA GLY A 72 3.59 16.78 2.57
C GLY A 72 2.38 17.23 1.74
N THR A 73 2.56 17.60 0.47
CA THR A 73 1.45 17.99 -0.40
C THR A 73 0.68 16.77 -0.93
N TRP A 74 -0.60 16.97 -1.25
CA TRP A 74 -1.49 15.94 -1.76
C TRP A 74 -1.65 16.08 -3.27
N THR A 75 -1.52 14.97 -4.00
CA THR A 75 -1.71 14.93 -5.45
C THR A 75 -2.62 13.77 -5.86
N CYS A 76 -3.44 13.99 -6.88
CA CYS A 76 -4.25 12.95 -7.48
C CYS A 76 -3.37 11.92 -8.20
N VAL A 77 -3.61 10.63 -7.95
CA VAL A 77 -2.92 9.53 -8.64
C VAL A 77 -3.89 8.37 -8.91
N GLU A 78 -3.46 7.46 -9.78
CA GLU A 78 -4.20 6.24 -10.12
C GLU A 78 -3.75 4.99 -9.32
N HIS A 79 -2.53 4.99 -8.74
CA HIS A 79 -1.91 3.79 -8.18
C HIS A 79 -1.14 4.06 -6.87
N ASN A 80 -1.07 3.08 -5.96
CA ASN A 80 -0.29 3.14 -4.71
C ASN A 80 0.47 1.81 -4.44
N LEU A 81 1.60 1.88 -3.72
CA LEU A 81 2.37 0.72 -3.24
C LEU A 81 2.22 0.59 -1.70
N PRO A 82 1.97 -0.62 -1.17
CA PRO A 82 1.62 -0.78 0.24
C PRO A 82 2.79 -1.22 1.14
N ASP A 83 2.64 -1.11 2.47
CA ASP A 83 3.71 -1.27 3.46
C ASP A 83 4.46 -2.63 3.42
N PRO A 84 3.78 -3.79 3.43
CA PRO A 84 4.45 -5.08 3.26
C PRO A 84 5.36 -5.18 2.03
N PHE A 85 5.04 -4.47 0.94
CA PHE A 85 5.88 -4.41 -0.25
C PHE A 85 7.14 -3.60 -0.02
N ILE A 86 7.05 -2.53 0.76
CA ILE A 86 8.19 -1.69 1.11
C ILE A 86 9.19 -2.49 1.94
N ALA A 87 8.71 -3.27 2.91
CA ALA A 87 9.57 -4.17 3.67
C ALA A 87 10.20 -5.26 2.78
N TRP A 88 9.43 -5.86 1.88
CA TRP A 88 9.94 -6.86 0.94
C TRP A 88 10.95 -6.28 -0.05
N THR A 89 10.78 -5.03 -0.47
CA THR A 89 11.75 -4.35 -1.36
C THR A 89 12.88 -3.66 -0.61
N ASN A 90 13.03 -3.90 0.70
CA ASN A 90 14.03 -3.26 1.56
C ASN A 90 14.05 -1.71 1.43
N GLY A 91 12.88 -1.08 1.36
CA GLY A 91 12.75 0.38 1.29
C GLY A 91 13.06 1.02 -0.07
N ARG A 92 13.19 0.24 -1.16
CA ARG A 92 13.41 0.77 -2.52
C ARG A 92 12.26 1.65 -3.02
N TYR A 93 11.07 1.45 -2.47
CA TYR A 93 9.89 2.27 -2.74
C TYR A 93 9.39 2.96 -1.46
N HIS A 94 8.51 3.93 -1.63
CA HIS A 94 7.80 4.60 -0.54
C HIS A 94 6.32 4.20 -0.58
N SER A 95 5.71 3.94 0.59
CA SER A 95 4.26 3.83 0.73
C SER A 95 3.71 5.19 1.15
N PRO A 96 3.20 6.02 0.22
CA PRO A 96 2.59 7.29 0.58
C PRO A 96 1.27 7.06 1.30
N LEU A 97 0.97 7.96 2.25
CA LEU A 97 -0.38 8.11 2.76
C LEU A 97 -1.31 8.40 1.59
N HIS A 98 -2.49 7.81 1.61
CA HIS A 98 -3.51 8.06 0.61
C HIS A 98 -4.88 8.26 1.27
N GLN A 99 -5.69 9.10 0.64
CA GLN A 99 -7.03 9.45 1.11
C GLN A 99 -8.01 9.50 -0.06
N VAL A 100 -9.30 9.57 0.25
CA VAL A 100 -10.33 9.86 -0.75
C VAL A 100 -11.05 11.14 -0.36
N MET A 101 -10.96 12.15 -1.21
CA MET A 101 -11.71 13.40 -1.13
C MET A 101 -12.84 13.40 -2.14
N MET A 102 -14.05 13.76 -1.69
CA MET A 102 -15.28 13.76 -2.49
C MET A 102 -15.78 15.17 -2.72
N THR A 103 -16.18 15.46 -3.96
CA THR A 103 -16.74 16.76 -4.38
C THR A 103 -17.93 16.57 -5.30
N GLY A 104 -18.81 17.57 -5.36
CA GLY A 104 -19.96 17.55 -6.27
C GLY A 104 -21.01 16.51 -5.89
N ASP A 105 -21.78 16.08 -6.90
CA ASP A 105 -23.02 15.31 -6.67
C ASP A 105 -22.92 13.86 -7.16
N GLU A 106 -21.87 13.55 -7.93
CA GLU A 106 -21.68 12.23 -8.51
C GLU A 106 -21.14 11.23 -7.48
N THR A 107 -21.53 9.95 -7.66
CA THR A 107 -21.02 8.86 -6.81
C THR A 107 -19.74 8.29 -7.41
N ARG A 108 -18.70 8.19 -6.59
CA ARG A 108 -17.48 7.44 -6.94
C ARG A 108 -17.64 5.97 -6.61
N HIS A 109 -17.43 5.14 -7.61
CA HIS A 109 -17.34 3.69 -7.48
C HIS A 109 -15.90 3.26 -7.69
N THR A 110 -15.40 2.38 -6.83
CA THR A 110 -14.03 1.88 -6.91
C THR A 110 -14.00 0.38 -6.73
N VAL A 111 -13.25 -0.29 -7.58
CA VAL A 111 -12.90 -1.69 -7.45
C VAL A 111 -11.42 -1.74 -7.10
N GLY A 112 -11.09 -2.27 -5.93
CA GLY A 112 -9.74 -2.51 -5.48
C GLY A 112 -9.41 -3.99 -5.48
N MET A 113 -8.27 -4.34 -6.05
CA MET A 113 -7.73 -5.69 -6.04
C MET A 113 -6.41 -5.69 -5.28
N SER A 114 -6.42 -6.25 -4.07
CA SER A 114 -5.25 -6.31 -3.19
C SER A 114 -4.69 -7.73 -3.13
N SER A 115 -3.38 -7.90 -3.28
CA SER A 115 -2.71 -9.17 -2.99
C SER A 115 -2.33 -9.24 -1.51
N ILE A 116 -2.78 -10.28 -0.82
CA ILE A 116 -2.56 -10.49 0.61
C ILE A 116 -1.61 -11.68 0.79
N PRO A 117 -0.52 -11.56 1.56
CA PRO A 117 0.30 -12.72 1.89
C PRO A 117 -0.54 -13.82 2.58
N LYS A 118 -0.31 -15.08 2.21
CA LYS A 118 -0.92 -16.24 2.86
C LYS A 118 -0.32 -16.43 4.26
N GLY A 119 -1.10 -17.04 5.16
CA GLY A 119 -0.62 -17.39 6.49
C GLY A 119 0.63 -18.27 6.42
N GLY A 120 1.58 -18.04 7.33
CA GLY A 120 2.87 -18.73 7.36
C GLY A 120 3.93 -18.17 6.38
N TYR A 121 3.58 -17.27 5.46
CA TYR A 121 4.59 -16.59 4.65
C TYR A 121 5.37 -15.56 5.48
N THR A 122 6.69 -15.65 5.43
CA THR A 122 7.60 -14.67 6.03
C THR A 122 7.91 -13.58 5.02
N ILE A 123 7.58 -12.34 5.37
CA ILE A 123 8.02 -11.16 4.62
C ILE A 123 9.49 -10.94 4.97
N LYS A 124 10.36 -11.12 3.98
CA LYS A 124 11.80 -10.92 4.04
C LYS A 124 12.24 -10.26 2.73
N ALA A 125 13.19 -9.33 2.81
CA ALA A 125 13.84 -8.79 1.62
C ALA A 125 14.62 -9.86 0.83
N PRO A 126 14.54 -9.87 -0.52
CA PRO A 126 15.48 -10.61 -1.35
C PRO A 126 16.92 -10.25 -1.01
N ASP A 127 17.79 -11.25 -1.00
CA ASP A 127 19.19 -11.05 -0.63
C ASP A 127 19.90 -10.14 -1.67
N GLU A 128 19.40 -10.08 -2.90
CA GLU A 128 19.90 -9.18 -3.97
C GLU A 128 19.57 -7.70 -3.74
N LEU A 129 18.65 -7.38 -2.83
CA LEU A 129 18.28 -6.00 -2.50
C LEU A 129 18.96 -5.50 -1.22
N VAL A 130 19.91 -6.29 -0.69
CA VAL A 130 20.67 -5.98 0.52
C VAL A 130 22.16 -6.03 0.21
N ASP A 131 22.83 -4.89 0.32
CA ASP A 131 24.24 -4.72 0.02
C ASP A 131 24.87 -3.66 0.93
N GLU A 132 26.15 -3.33 0.72
CA GLU A 132 26.85 -2.32 1.54
C GLU A 132 26.29 -0.90 1.36
N GLU A 133 25.78 -0.56 0.17
CA GLU A 133 25.15 0.73 -0.11
C GLU A 133 23.70 0.78 0.41
N HIS A 134 23.07 -0.39 0.56
CA HIS A 134 21.68 -0.56 0.95
C HIS A 134 21.53 -1.65 2.02
N PRO A 135 21.89 -1.33 3.29
CA PRO A 135 21.79 -2.29 4.38
C PRO A 135 20.34 -2.72 4.62
N LEU A 136 20.17 -3.85 5.33
CA LEU A 136 18.86 -4.35 5.71
C LEU A 136 18.16 -3.34 6.62
N LEU A 137 16.97 -2.87 6.23
CA LEU A 137 16.18 -1.89 6.98
C LEU A 137 15.11 -2.52 7.87
N PHE A 138 14.67 -3.74 7.53
CA PHE A 138 13.54 -4.39 8.18
C PHE A 138 13.86 -5.85 8.54
N ARG A 139 13.65 -6.22 9.81
CA ARG A 139 13.71 -7.61 10.27
C ARG A 139 12.64 -8.45 9.57
N PRO A 140 12.91 -9.73 9.24
CA PRO A 140 11.88 -10.63 8.73
C PRO A 140 10.69 -10.78 9.69
N PHE A 141 9.47 -10.88 9.17
CA PHE A 141 8.28 -11.01 10.01
C PHE A 141 7.14 -11.77 9.32
N HIS A 142 6.19 -12.27 10.11
CA HIS A 142 4.96 -12.86 9.58
C HIS A 142 3.87 -11.82 9.36
N PHE A 143 3.22 -11.89 8.19
CA PHE A 143 2.18 -10.94 7.81
C PHE A 143 1.01 -10.88 8.81
N GLU A 144 0.63 -12.02 9.39
CA GLU A 144 -0.50 -12.09 10.33
C GLU A 144 -0.23 -11.35 11.64
N GLU A 145 1.01 -11.38 12.11
CA GLU A 145 1.46 -10.67 13.30
C GLU A 145 1.52 -9.16 13.03
N PHE A 146 2.06 -8.78 11.88
CA PHE A 146 2.06 -7.39 11.44
C PHE A 146 0.63 -6.84 11.30
N ARG A 147 -0.31 -7.64 10.78
CA ARG A 147 -1.72 -7.25 10.69
C ARG A 147 -2.35 -6.98 12.07
N LYS A 148 -1.95 -7.72 13.11
CA LYS A 148 -2.41 -7.48 14.49
C LYS A 148 -1.83 -6.19 15.06
N PHE A 149 -0.59 -5.85 14.70
CA PHE A 149 0.06 -4.62 15.14
C PHE A 149 -0.71 -3.36 14.74
N TYR A 150 -1.41 -3.35 13.59
CA TYR A 150 -2.26 -2.24 13.17
C TYR A 150 -3.40 -1.86 14.13
N ALA A 151 -3.77 -2.74 15.06
CA ALA A 151 -4.79 -2.43 16.07
C ALA A 151 -4.20 -1.82 17.36
N THR A 152 -2.88 -1.62 17.42
CA THR A 152 -2.19 -1.14 18.62
C THR A 152 -1.98 0.38 18.60
N GLU A 153 -1.89 0.97 19.80
CA GLU A 153 -1.61 2.40 19.97
C GLU A 153 -0.24 2.82 19.42
N ALA A 154 0.74 1.91 19.47
CA ALA A 154 2.07 2.09 18.89
C ALA A 154 2.01 2.28 17.37
N CYS A 155 1.10 1.58 16.68
CA CYS A 155 0.86 1.79 15.26
C CYS A 155 0.18 3.13 14.99
N ASN A 156 -0.83 3.49 15.79
CA ASN A 156 -1.61 4.72 15.58
C ASN A 156 -0.79 6.00 15.76
N SER A 157 0.31 5.92 16.52
CA SER A 157 1.20 7.05 16.80
C SER A 157 2.36 7.17 15.80
N ALA A 158 2.54 6.20 14.91
CA ALA A 158 3.65 6.14 13.98
C ALA A 158 3.26 6.65 12.58
N TYR A 159 4.18 7.38 11.93
CA TYR A 159 4.00 7.80 10.53
C TYR A 159 3.97 6.60 9.56
N SER A 160 4.79 5.58 9.82
CA SER A 160 4.76 4.29 9.13
C SER A 160 4.74 3.16 10.16
N PRO A 161 3.86 2.16 10.00
CA PRO A 161 3.78 1.01 10.91
C PRO A 161 5.01 0.09 10.84
N LEU A 162 5.81 0.16 9.77
CA LEU A 162 6.98 -0.69 9.58
C LEU A 162 8.11 -0.38 10.56
N SER A 163 8.41 0.91 10.75
CA SER A 163 9.53 1.36 11.60
C SER A 163 9.41 0.84 13.05
N PRO A 164 8.30 1.05 13.78
CA PRO A 164 8.17 0.56 15.15
C PRO A 164 8.00 -0.97 15.24
N TYR A 165 7.55 -1.63 14.17
CA TYR A 165 7.30 -3.06 14.19
C TYR A 165 8.55 -3.89 13.87
N CYS A 166 9.18 -3.62 12.72
CA CYS A 166 10.27 -4.42 12.20
C CYS A 166 11.51 -3.62 11.79
N GLY A 167 11.54 -2.29 11.96
CA GLY A 167 12.72 -1.47 11.66
C GLY A 167 13.98 -1.91 12.43
N LEU A 168 15.12 -1.84 11.76
CA LEU A 168 16.46 -2.02 12.33
C LEU A 168 17.11 -0.68 12.70
#